data_AF-A0A9Q9HQ22-F1
#
_entry.id   AF-A0A9Q9HQ22-F1
#
_cell.length_a   1.000
_cell.length_b   1.000
_cell.length_c   1.000
_cell.angle_alpha   90.00
_cell.angle_beta   90.00
_cell.angle_gamma   90.00
#
_symmetry.space_group_name_H-M   'P 1'
#
loop_
_entity.id
_entity.type
_entity.pdbx_description
1 polymer ?
#
loop_
_entity_poly.entity_id
_entity_poly.type
_entity_poly.pdbx_seq_one_letter_code
_entity_poly.pdbx_strand_id
1 'polypeptide(L)'
;MLRRLHSEQPDSFAFTPANQAWAEAQITKFPEGRQASAVIPLLWRAQEQEGWVTKPAIEAIADMLGMAYIRVLEVTSFYFMFQMQPTGSVANIQICGTTSCMICGAEDLVAVCKEKIAAKPHTLSADGKFSWEEVECLGACTNAPMAQIGKDYYEDLTVESFTRLLDDLAAGKMVTPGPQNGRYAAEPKSGLTSLTDFDSGKTQYNASAQLAMDIKDGVKRIQGDEVPLLTPWVGKDGVVAGRAAADAPPKAPEAPKPAAKQAEEAAKAAPKKSDAAEPSSPEGAAVKPGADSQPEEAQPEILKEARGGLADDLKLLKGVGPKLEQTLNELGFFHFDQIADWTEAEVAWVDARLKFKGRIERDGWIEQAKRLQVGDETEFARRAKEEHIYDDKED
;
A
#
# COMPACT_ATOMS: atom_id res chain seq x y z
N MET A 1 5.42 4.74 -2.62
CA MET A 1 6.35 3.58 -2.53
C MET A 1 5.74 2.43 -3.33
N LEU A 2 6.48 1.84 -4.27
CA LEU A 2 5.98 0.68 -5.04
C LEU A 2 6.07 -0.58 -4.18
N ARG A 3 4.94 -1.24 -3.92
CA ARG A 3 4.91 -2.53 -3.20
C ARG A 3 5.47 -3.63 -4.11
N ARG A 4 6.43 -4.39 -3.60
CA ARG A 4 7.11 -5.46 -4.34
C ARG A 4 6.93 -6.78 -3.59
N LEU A 5 7.03 -7.88 -4.33
CA LEU A 5 7.15 -9.20 -3.71
C LEU A 5 8.42 -9.24 -2.86
N HIS A 6 8.33 -9.89 -1.70
CA HIS A 6 9.50 -10.18 -0.88
C HIS A 6 10.55 -10.96 -1.69
N SER A 7 11.83 -10.68 -1.47
CA SER A 7 12.93 -11.30 -2.22
C SER A 7 13.04 -12.80 -1.99
N GLU A 8 12.73 -13.23 -0.77
CA GLU A 8 12.67 -14.64 -0.39
C GLU A 8 11.23 -15.11 -0.52
N GLN A 9 11.02 -16.14 -1.33
CA GLN A 9 9.72 -16.77 -1.59
C GLN A 9 9.83 -18.26 -1.29
N PRO A 10 8.75 -18.92 -0.81
CA PRO A 10 8.73 -20.37 -0.72
C PRO A 10 8.78 -21.00 -2.12
N ASP A 11 9.22 -22.26 -2.20
CA ASP A 11 9.32 -22.98 -3.48
C ASP A 11 7.96 -23.31 -4.09
N SER A 12 6.92 -23.47 -3.26
CA SER A 12 5.59 -23.91 -3.70
C SER A 12 4.49 -23.45 -2.75
N PHE A 13 3.27 -23.42 -3.26
CA PHE A 13 2.05 -23.20 -2.49
C PHE A 13 0.99 -24.23 -2.89
N ALA A 14 0.23 -24.71 -1.90
CA ALA A 14 -1.01 -25.43 -2.12
C ALA A 14 -1.98 -25.10 -0.99
N PHE A 15 -3.26 -24.92 -1.31
CA PHE A 15 -4.29 -24.86 -0.27
C PHE A 15 -4.35 -26.18 0.50
N THR A 16 -4.64 -26.12 1.79
CA THR A 16 -5.04 -27.32 2.55
C THR A 16 -6.29 -27.93 1.91
N PRO A 17 -6.59 -29.23 2.09
CA PRO A 17 -7.77 -29.85 1.50
C PRO A 17 -9.09 -29.11 1.83
N ALA A 18 -9.23 -28.60 3.05
CA ALA A 18 -10.39 -27.82 3.46
C ALA A 18 -10.46 -26.46 2.74
N ASN A 19 -9.31 -25.76 2.62
CA ASN A 19 -9.24 -24.48 1.91
C ASN A 19 -9.42 -24.64 0.40
N GLN A 20 -8.96 -25.75 -0.17
CA GLN A 20 -9.15 -26.08 -1.59
C GLN A 20 -10.63 -26.28 -1.89
N ALA A 21 -11.32 -27.11 -1.10
CA ALA A 21 -12.76 -27.32 -1.24
C ALA A 21 -13.56 -26.01 -1.05
N TRP A 22 -13.16 -25.19 -0.07
CA TRP A 22 -13.75 -23.87 0.13
C TRP A 22 -13.50 -22.93 -1.05
N ALA A 23 -12.29 -22.91 -1.62
CA ALA A 23 -11.93 -22.06 -2.74
C ALA A 23 -12.70 -22.44 -4.01
N GLU A 24 -12.82 -23.75 -4.30
CA GLU A 24 -13.64 -24.26 -5.40
C GLU A 24 -15.11 -23.85 -5.24
N ALA A 25 -15.66 -24.00 -4.04
CA ALA A 25 -17.01 -23.55 -3.72
C ALA A 25 -17.16 -22.01 -3.73
N GLN A 26 -16.11 -21.26 -3.41
CA GLN A 26 -16.12 -19.79 -3.49
C GLN A 26 -16.19 -19.31 -4.93
N ILE A 27 -15.54 -20.02 -5.86
CA ILE A 27 -15.62 -19.73 -7.30
C ILE A 27 -17.06 -19.90 -7.80
N THR A 28 -17.79 -20.89 -7.30
CA THR A 28 -19.17 -21.15 -7.75
C THR A 28 -20.17 -20.06 -7.35
N LYS A 29 -19.81 -19.20 -6.36
CA LYS A 29 -20.59 -18.03 -5.96
C LYS A 29 -20.79 -17.04 -7.10
N PHE A 30 -19.87 -17.00 -8.06
CA PHE A 30 -19.90 -16.06 -9.17
C PHE A 30 -20.49 -16.70 -10.43
N PRO A 31 -21.15 -15.90 -11.30
CA PRO A 31 -21.66 -16.38 -12.57
C PRO A 31 -20.56 -17.00 -13.44
N GLU A 32 -20.96 -17.89 -14.34
CA GLU A 32 -20.06 -18.46 -15.34
C GLU A 32 -19.45 -17.36 -16.23
N GLY A 33 -18.16 -17.49 -16.54
CA GLY A 33 -17.36 -16.46 -17.23
C GLY A 33 -16.95 -15.28 -16.34
N ARG A 34 -17.40 -15.23 -15.07
CA ARG A 34 -17.08 -14.17 -14.10
C ARG A 34 -16.30 -14.69 -12.88
N GLN A 35 -15.67 -15.86 -12.99
CA GLN A 35 -14.93 -16.53 -11.92
C GLN A 35 -13.77 -15.67 -11.39
N ALA A 36 -13.18 -14.80 -12.21
CA ALA A 36 -12.14 -13.85 -11.81
C ALA A 36 -12.55 -12.99 -10.59
N SER A 37 -13.85 -12.78 -10.35
CA SER A 37 -14.37 -12.07 -9.17
C SER A 37 -14.03 -12.75 -7.84
N ALA A 38 -13.64 -14.04 -7.87
CA ALA A 38 -13.22 -14.79 -6.70
C ALA A 38 -11.77 -14.49 -6.26
N VAL A 39 -11.00 -13.71 -7.04
CA VAL A 39 -9.58 -13.46 -6.78
C VAL A 39 -9.30 -12.90 -5.38
N ILE A 40 -10.03 -11.88 -4.93
CA ILE A 40 -9.83 -11.25 -3.62
C ILE A 40 -10.11 -12.25 -2.47
N PRO A 41 -11.26 -12.96 -2.44
CA PRO A 41 -11.50 -13.99 -1.42
C PRO A 41 -10.45 -15.10 -1.38
N LEU A 42 -9.97 -15.56 -2.54
CA LEU A 42 -8.95 -16.61 -2.62
C LEU A 42 -7.59 -16.12 -2.10
N LEU A 43 -7.19 -14.90 -2.48
CA LEU A 43 -5.98 -14.25 -1.95
C LEU A 43 -6.06 -14.10 -0.42
N TRP A 44 -7.21 -13.69 0.11
CA TRP A 44 -7.41 -13.59 1.55
C TRP A 44 -7.24 -14.94 2.22
N ARG A 45 -7.82 -16.00 1.65
CA ARG A 45 -7.69 -17.35 2.20
C ARG A 45 -6.26 -17.86 2.18
N ALA A 46 -5.51 -17.58 1.11
CA ALA A 46 -4.09 -17.94 1.03
C ALA A 46 -3.28 -17.21 2.11
N GLN A 47 -3.57 -15.92 2.32
CA GLN A 47 -2.97 -15.13 3.39
C GLN A 47 -3.33 -15.65 4.79
N GLU A 48 -4.56 -16.07 5.06
CA GLU A 48 -4.92 -16.68 6.35
C GLU A 48 -4.15 -18.00 6.60
N GLN A 49 -3.88 -18.76 5.53
CA GLN A 49 -3.12 -20.01 5.62
C GLN A 49 -1.63 -19.77 5.90
N GLU A 50 -0.97 -18.88 5.15
CA GLU A 50 0.49 -18.69 5.22
C GLU A 50 0.92 -17.49 6.08
N GLY A 51 0.03 -16.52 6.27
CA GLY A 51 0.28 -15.23 6.94
C GLY A 51 0.55 -14.05 6.03
N TRP A 52 0.77 -14.34 4.76
CA TRP A 52 1.07 -13.36 3.72
C TRP A 52 0.80 -14.00 2.35
N VAL A 53 0.75 -13.19 1.30
CA VAL A 53 0.51 -13.62 -0.07
C VAL A 53 1.84 -13.80 -0.78
N THR A 54 2.20 -15.07 -1.01
CA THR A 54 3.43 -15.47 -1.69
C THR A 54 3.27 -15.49 -3.21
N LYS A 55 4.38 -15.41 -3.95
CA LYS A 55 4.36 -15.53 -5.42
C LYS A 55 3.75 -16.87 -5.88
N PRO A 56 4.11 -18.04 -5.31
CA PRO A 56 3.45 -19.29 -5.67
C PRO A 56 1.94 -19.30 -5.38
N ALA A 57 1.48 -18.64 -4.30
CA ALA A 57 0.04 -18.49 -4.04
C ALA A 57 -0.67 -17.66 -5.11
N ILE A 58 -0.06 -16.56 -5.56
CA ILE A 58 -0.57 -15.73 -6.67
C ILE A 58 -0.71 -16.56 -7.95
N GLU A 59 0.32 -17.33 -8.30
CA GLU A 59 0.33 -18.17 -9.50
C GLU A 59 -0.71 -19.29 -9.42
N ALA A 60 -0.81 -19.98 -8.27
CA ALA A 60 -1.82 -21.02 -8.05
C ALA A 60 -3.25 -20.48 -8.15
N ILE A 61 -3.54 -19.31 -7.56
CA ILE A 61 -4.86 -18.68 -7.65
C ILE A 61 -5.16 -18.25 -9.08
N ALA A 62 -4.15 -17.74 -9.80
CA ALA A 62 -4.31 -17.36 -11.20
C ALA A 62 -4.64 -18.57 -12.08
N ASP A 63 -3.96 -19.70 -11.88
CA ASP A 63 -4.25 -20.96 -12.56
C ASP A 63 -5.68 -21.45 -12.25
N MET A 64 -6.10 -21.43 -10.97
CA MET A 64 -7.46 -21.82 -10.56
C MET A 64 -8.56 -20.98 -11.23
N LEU A 65 -8.29 -19.70 -11.48
CA LEU A 65 -9.26 -18.76 -12.05
C LEU A 65 -9.12 -18.59 -13.58
N GLY A 66 -8.12 -19.21 -14.19
CA GLY A 66 -7.79 -18.98 -15.60
C GLY A 66 -7.38 -17.54 -15.90
N MET A 67 -6.74 -16.86 -14.94
CA MET A 67 -6.30 -15.47 -15.06
C MET A 67 -4.82 -15.39 -15.42
N ALA A 68 -4.41 -14.32 -16.12
CA ALA A 68 -2.99 -14.03 -16.30
C ALA A 68 -2.34 -13.65 -14.95
N TYR A 69 -1.14 -14.15 -14.67
CA TYR A 69 -0.45 -13.97 -13.38
C TYR A 69 -0.28 -12.50 -13.00
N ILE A 70 0.00 -11.65 -14.00
CA ILE A 70 0.12 -10.21 -13.79
C ILE A 70 -1.16 -9.58 -13.24
N ARG A 71 -2.35 -10.08 -13.60
CA ARG A 71 -3.63 -9.54 -13.13
C ARG A 71 -3.84 -9.85 -11.65
N VAL A 72 -3.45 -11.03 -11.20
CA VAL A 72 -3.52 -11.37 -9.77
C VAL A 72 -2.47 -10.56 -9.00
N LEU A 73 -1.26 -10.41 -9.54
CA LEU A 73 -0.22 -9.56 -8.95
C LEU A 73 -0.62 -8.07 -8.86
N GLU A 74 -1.29 -7.53 -9.88
CA GLU A 74 -1.87 -6.18 -9.85
C GLU A 74 -2.86 -6.02 -8.70
N VAL A 75 -3.79 -6.98 -8.53
CA VAL A 75 -4.73 -6.99 -7.40
C VAL A 75 -4.00 -7.06 -6.06
N THR A 76 -3.06 -8.00 -5.90
CA THR A 76 -2.31 -8.17 -4.65
C THR A 76 -1.50 -6.93 -4.28
N SER A 77 -0.84 -6.31 -5.26
CA SER A 77 -0.03 -5.11 -5.03
C SER A 77 -0.88 -3.86 -4.79
N PHE A 78 -2.06 -3.76 -5.43
CA PHE A 78 -2.97 -2.62 -5.28
C PHE A 78 -3.64 -2.57 -3.90
N TYR A 79 -4.16 -3.68 -3.39
CA TYR A 79 -4.82 -3.72 -2.08
C TYR A 79 -3.81 -3.93 -0.94
N PHE A 80 -3.64 -2.91 -0.09
CA PHE A 80 -2.66 -2.92 1.01
C PHE A 80 -2.89 -4.01 2.06
N MET A 81 -4.13 -4.50 2.18
CA MET A 81 -4.49 -5.58 3.11
C MET A 81 -3.78 -6.91 2.79
N PHE A 82 -3.36 -7.13 1.54
CA PHE A 82 -2.59 -8.31 1.16
C PHE A 82 -1.12 -8.10 1.46
N GLN A 83 -0.62 -8.71 2.52
CA GLN A 83 0.76 -8.65 2.95
C GLN A 83 1.64 -9.38 1.94
N MET A 84 2.59 -8.68 1.32
CA MET A 84 3.50 -9.25 0.31
C MET A 84 4.88 -9.57 0.88
N GLN A 85 4.98 -9.62 2.21
CA GLN A 85 6.16 -9.98 2.98
C GLN A 85 5.75 -10.76 4.24
N PRO A 86 6.66 -11.56 4.83
CA PRO A 86 6.37 -12.29 6.06
C PRO A 86 5.87 -11.39 7.19
N THR A 87 4.83 -11.84 7.88
CA THR A 87 4.26 -11.17 9.06
C THR A 87 4.51 -11.98 10.33
N GLY A 88 4.35 -11.32 11.49
CA GLY A 88 4.47 -11.97 12.79
C GLY A 88 3.63 -13.24 12.89
N SER A 89 4.21 -14.29 13.47
CA SER A 89 3.52 -15.59 13.64
C SER A 89 2.33 -15.50 14.60
N VAL A 90 2.35 -14.56 15.55
CA VAL A 90 1.24 -14.29 16.47
C VAL A 90 0.35 -13.19 15.92
N ALA A 91 0.93 -12.06 15.50
CA ALA A 91 0.15 -10.92 15.05
C ALA A 91 0.92 -9.95 14.13
N ASN A 92 0.20 -9.36 13.17
CA ASN A 92 0.58 -8.12 12.51
C ASN A 92 -0.26 -6.97 13.07
N ILE A 93 0.39 -5.98 13.66
CA ILE A 93 -0.24 -4.88 14.37
C ILE A 93 -0.37 -3.68 13.43
N GLN A 94 -1.59 -3.28 13.13
CA GLN A 94 -1.89 -2.14 12.25
C GLN A 94 -2.39 -0.97 13.08
N ILE A 95 -1.56 0.05 13.28
CA ILE A 95 -1.91 1.25 14.05
C ILE A 95 -2.49 2.31 13.11
N CYS A 96 -3.67 2.84 13.42
CA CYS A 96 -4.24 3.96 12.68
C CYS A 96 -3.45 5.24 12.97
N GLY A 97 -2.73 5.77 11.98
CA GLY A 97 -1.94 7.01 12.09
C GLY A 97 -2.69 8.29 11.71
N THR A 98 -3.95 8.19 11.27
CA THR A 98 -4.70 9.34 10.74
C THR A 98 -5.15 10.33 11.81
N THR A 99 -5.53 11.54 11.37
CA THR A 99 -5.78 12.73 12.19
C THR A 99 -6.54 12.49 13.50
N SER A 100 -7.66 11.76 13.48
CA SER A 100 -8.45 11.51 14.70
C SER A 100 -7.68 10.67 15.72
N CYS A 101 -6.96 9.63 15.26
CA CYS A 101 -6.12 8.81 16.13
C CYS A 101 -4.83 9.53 16.53
N MET A 102 -4.23 10.31 15.63
CA MET A 102 -3.08 11.17 15.92
C MET A 102 -3.37 12.15 17.06
N ILE A 103 -4.49 12.87 17.01
CA ILE A 103 -4.92 13.81 18.07
C ILE A 103 -5.12 13.09 19.41
N CYS A 104 -5.54 11.83 19.39
CA CYS A 104 -5.76 11.01 20.57
C CYS A 104 -4.53 10.20 21.03
N GLY A 105 -3.34 10.43 20.47
CA GLY A 105 -2.09 9.81 20.93
C GLY A 105 -1.66 8.55 20.17
N ALA A 106 -2.04 8.38 18.90
CA ALA A 106 -1.58 7.23 18.10
C ALA A 106 -0.05 7.18 17.92
N GLU A 107 0.64 8.33 17.93
CA GLU A 107 2.10 8.38 17.85
C GLU A 107 2.77 7.71 19.06
N ASP A 108 2.13 7.77 20.23
CA ASP A 108 2.59 7.07 21.43
C ASP A 108 2.46 5.54 21.25
N LEU A 109 1.40 5.08 20.58
CA LEU A 109 1.25 3.65 20.24
C LEU A 109 2.31 3.20 19.22
N VAL A 110 2.61 4.04 18.23
CA VAL A 110 3.70 3.80 17.28
C VAL A 110 5.05 3.73 18.00
N ALA A 111 5.29 4.57 19.02
CA ALA A 111 6.50 4.51 19.83
C ALA A 111 6.62 3.16 20.58
N VAL A 112 5.53 2.66 21.15
CA VAL A 112 5.49 1.32 21.78
C VAL A 112 5.83 0.22 20.76
N CYS A 113 5.27 0.28 19.54
CA CYS A 113 5.60 -0.68 18.48
C CYS A 113 7.09 -0.63 18.11
N LYS A 114 7.68 0.58 18.01
CA LYS A 114 9.11 0.75 17.71
C LYS A 114 10.02 0.15 18.78
N GLU A 115 9.62 0.27 20.05
CA GLU A 115 10.37 -0.24 21.19
C GLU A 115 10.23 -1.77 21.34
N LYS A 116 9.00 -2.30 21.29
CA LYS A 116 8.72 -3.71 21.61
C LYS A 116 8.79 -4.66 20.41
N ILE A 117 8.55 -4.18 19.19
CA ILE A 117 8.47 -5.03 18.00
C ILE A 117 9.70 -4.80 17.13
N ALA A 118 9.82 -3.64 16.49
CA ALA A 118 10.95 -3.30 15.64
C ALA A 118 11.00 -1.80 15.34
N ALA A 119 12.19 -1.20 15.23
CA ALA A 119 12.32 0.24 14.96
C ALA A 119 11.71 0.68 13.61
N LYS A 120 11.66 -0.21 12.61
CA LYS A 120 11.09 0.06 11.29
C LYS A 120 9.77 -0.72 11.11
N PRO A 121 8.73 -0.10 10.50
CA PRO A 121 7.54 -0.80 10.08
C PRO A 121 7.86 -2.00 9.18
N HIS A 122 6.95 -2.98 9.15
CA HIS A 122 7.04 -4.21 8.38
C HIS A 122 8.27 -5.09 8.66
N THR A 123 8.96 -4.84 9.77
CA THR A 123 10.07 -5.67 10.23
C THR A 123 9.56 -6.61 11.31
N LEU A 124 9.93 -7.89 11.21
CA LEU A 124 9.64 -8.88 12.24
C LEU A 124 10.38 -8.54 13.53
N SER A 125 9.73 -8.80 14.66
CA SER A 125 10.40 -8.80 15.98
C SER A 125 11.50 -9.86 16.03
N ALA A 126 12.45 -9.68 16.95
CA ALA A 126 13.58 -10.60 17.10
C ALA A 126 13.16 -12.06 17.37
N ASP A 127 12.00 -12.27 17.98
CA ASP A 127 11.40 -13.59 18.24
C ASP A 127 10.44 -14.06 17.13
N GLY A 128 10.25 -13.28 16.07
CA GLY A 128 9.37 -13.59 14.94
C GLY A 128 7.87 -13.61 15.27
N LYS A 129 7.46 -13.18 16.47
CA LYS A 129 6.06 -13.21 16.89
C LYS A 129 5.24 -12.06 16.33
N PHE A 130 5.85 -10.90 16.18
CA PHE A 130 5.13 -9.67 15.83
C PHE A 130 5.75 -8.97 14.62
N SER A 131 4.90 -8.30 13.87
CA SER A 131 5.25 -7.24 12.93
C SER A 131 4.30 -6.08 13.15
N TRP A 132 4.67 -4.87 12.74
CA TRP A 132 3.77 -3.72 12.84
C TRP A 132 3.85 -2.82 11.63
N GLU A 133 2.79 -2.08 11.40
CA GLU A 133 2.72 -1.03 10.39
C GLU A 133 1.78 0.09 10.85
N GLU A 134 2.05 1.28 10.34
CA GLU A 134 1.13 2.39 10.43
C GLU A 134 0.21 2.35 9.21
N VAL A 135 -1.09 2.45 9.44
CA VAL A 135 -2.12 2.40 8.40
C VAL A 135 -2.98 3.65 8.40
N GLU A 136 -3.70 3.82 7.30
CA GLU A 136 -4.69 4.87 7.15
C GLU A 136 -5.95 4.61 8.01
N CYS A 137 -6.98 5.43 7.83
CA CYS A 137 -8.18 5.39 8.66
C CYS A 137 -8.88 4.02 8.61
N LEU A 138 -9.02 3.40 9.78
CA LEU A 138 -9.73 2.12 9.97
C LEU A 138 -11.22 2.31 10.33
N GLY A 139 -11.73 3.55 10.33
CA GLY A 139 -13.16 3.85 10.50
C GLY A 139 -13.70 3.79 11.93
N ALA A 140 -12.85 3.63 12.95
CA ALA A 140 -13.24 3.63 14.37
C ALA A 140 -12.93 4.96 15.07
N CYS A 141 -13.28 6.09 14.45
CA CYS A 141 -12.83 7.43 14.87
C CYS A 141 -13.36 7.86 16.25
N THR A 142 -14.59 7.48 16.62
CA THR A 142 -15.16 7.70 17.96
C THR A 142 -14.43 6.93 19.05
N ASN A 143 -13.58 5.99 18.61
CA ASN A 143 -12.85 5.05 19.42
C ASN A 143 -11.33 5.15 19.34
N ALA A 144 -10.86 6.28 18.83
CA ALA A 144 -9.46 6.65 18.78
C ALA A 144 -8.80 6.75 20.18
N PRO A 145 -7.50 6.44 20.30
CA PRO A 145 -6.66 5.81 19.27
C PRO A 145 -6.89 4.29 19.27
N MET A 146 -6.65 3.65 18.12
CA MET A 146 -6.97 2.23 17.94
C MET A 146 -5.96 1.50 17.07
N ALA A 147 -5.94 0.18 17.23
CA ALA A 147 -5.15 -0.76 16.45
C ALA A 147 -6.05 -1.87 15.91
N GLN A 148 -5.80 -2.30 14.68
CA GLN A 148 -6.33 -3.55 14.16
C GLN A 148 -5.28 -4.65 14.30
N ILE A 149 -5.67 -5.78 14.89
CA ILE A 149 -4.82 -6.96 15.03
C ILE A 149 -5.58 -8.16 14.49
N GLY A 150 -5.12 -8.70 13.36
CA GLY A 150 -5.88 -9.68 12.60
C GLY A 150 -7.20 -9.08 12.11
N LYS A 151 -8.32 -9.69 12.51
CA LYS A 151 -9.68 -9.26 12.16
C LYS A 151 -10.31 -8.29 13.16
N ASP A 152 -9.70 -8.12 14.34
CA ASP A 152 -10.30 -7.45 15.48
C ASP A 152 -9.76 -6.03 15.68
N TYR A 153 -10.62 -5.16 16.21
CA TYR A 153 -10.25 -3.81 16.64
C TYR A 153 -9.99 -3.77 18.13
N TYR A 154 -8.94 -3.06 18.52
CA TYR A 154 -8.61 -2.75 19.91
C TYR A 154 -8.54 -1.23 20.03
N GLU A 155 -9.37 -0.70 20.91
CA GLU A 155 -9.81 0.70 20.88
C GLU A 155 -9.57 1.40 22.22
N ASP A 156 -9.63 2.74 22.23
CA ASP A 156 -9.30 3.55 23.42
C ASP A 156 -7.96 3.18 24.05
N LEU A 157 -6.98 2.92 23.19
CA LEU A 157 -5.69 2.44 23.63
C LEU A 157 -4.91 3.56 24.32
N THR A 158 -4.25 3.21 25.41
CA THR A 158 -3.21 4.02 26.05
C THR A 158 -1.90 3.26 25.93
N VAL A 159 -0.77 3.92 26.17
CA VAL A 159 0.54 3.26 26.23
C VAL A 159 0.51 2.05 27.17
N GLU A 160 -0.14 2.19 28.33
CA GLU A 160 -0.25 1.12 29.33
C GLU A 160 -1.15 -0.03 28.84
N SER A 161 -2.36 0.27 28.36
CA SER A 161 -3.29 -0.78 27.93
C SER A 161 -2.79 -1.50 26.69
N PHE A 162 -2.15 -0.79 25.77
CA PHE A 162 -1.56 -1.35 24.57
C PHE A 162 -0.30 -2.17 24.87
N THR A 163 0.57 -1.72 25.78
CA THR A 163 1.71 -2.51 26.25
C THR A 163 1.24 -3.83 26.86
N ARG A 164 0.24 -3.77 27.75
CA ARG A 164 -0.35 -4.96 28.36
C ARG A 164 -0.95 -5.88 27.30
N LEU A 165 -1.64 -5.33 26.30
CA LEU A 165 -2.21 -6.09 25.18
C LEU A 165 -1.12 -6.89 24.44
N LEU A 166 0.01 -6.25 24.10
CA LEU A 166 1.12 -6.92 23.43
C LEU A 166 1.76 -8.01 24.30
N ASP A 167 1.93 -7.76 25.60
CA ASP A 167 2.50 -8.73 26.54
C ASP A 167 1.57 -9.95 26.73
N ASP A 168 0.26 -9.72 26.80
CA ASP A 168 -0.75 -10.77 26.89
C ASP A 168 -0.79 -11.61 25.61
N LEU A 169 -0.71 -10.98 24.43
CA LEU A 169 -0.57 -11.68 23.15
C LEU A 169 0.71 -12.51 23.08
N ALA A 170 1.84 -11.97 23.54
CA ALA A 170 3.13 -12.66 23.54
C ALA A 170 3.13 -13.91 24.44
N ALA A 171 2.33 -13.85 25.52
CA ALA A 171 2.08 -14.94 26.46
C ALA A 171 0.97 -15.91 26.01
N GLY A 172 0.34 -15.68 24.85
CA GLY A 172 -0.73 -16.52 24.31
C GLY A 172 -2.04 -16.43 25.10
N LYS A 173 -2.26 -15.32 25.83
CA LYS A 173 -3.52 -15.09 26.53
C LYS A 173 -4.58 -14.58 25.56
N MET A 174 -5.83 -14.90 25.86
CA MET A 174 -6.98 -14.32 25.18
C MET A 174 -7.08 -12.83 25.52
N VAL A 175 -7.27 -12.01 24.49
CA VAL A 175 -7.47 -10.58 24.58
C VAL A 175 -8.84 -10.22 24.02
N THR A 176 -9.49 -9.21 24.61
CA THR A 176 -10.87 -8.85 24.25
C THR A 176 -10.90 -7.72 23.22
N PRO A 177 -11.51 -7.94 22.04
CA PRO A 177 -11.74 -6.89 21.06
C PRO A 177 -12.64 -5.78 21.59
N GLY A 178 -12.42 -4.57 21.08
CA GLY A 178 -13.19 -3.36 21.38
C GLY A 178 -12.48 -2.40 22.34
N PRO A 179 -13.26 -1.53 23.00
CA PRO A 179 -12.75 -0.50 23.92
C PRO A 179 -12.00 -1.06 25.13
N GLN A 180 -10.82 -0.52 25.41
CA GLN A 180 -10.00 -0.94 26.56
C GLN A 180 -10.18 -0.05 27.80
N ASN A 181 -11.06 0.96 27.74
CA ASN A 181 -11.26 1.96 28.80
C ASN A 181 -12.52 1.74 29.66
N GLY A 182 -13.24 0.63 29.46
CA GLY A 182 -14.43 0.24 30.23
C GLY A 182 -15.78 0.64 29.63
N ARG A 183 -15.82 1.38 28.52
CA ARG A 183 -17.07 1.50 27.75
C ARG A 183 -17.35 0.20 26.97
N TYR A 184 -18.58 0.03 26.55
CA TYR A 184 -19.08 -1.21 25.96
C TYR A 184 -18.91 -1.27 24.44
N ALA A 185 -19.14 -0.15 23.76
CA ALA A 185 -18.95 0.00 22.32
C ALA A 185 -18.47 1.42 22.02
N ALA A 186 -19.34 2.29 21.48
CA ALA A 186 -18.99 3.66 21.12
C ALA A 186 -19.71 4.71 21.98
N GLU A 187 -20.35 4.31 23.08
CA GLU A 187 -21.10 5.25 23.91
C GLU A 187 -20.17 6.26 24.62
N PRO A 188 -20.69 7.44 25.01
CA PRO A 188 -19.91 8.38 25.81
C PRO A 188 -19.48 7.74 27.12
N LYS A 189 -18.20 7.94 27.49
CA LYS A 189 -17.64 7.39 28.74
C LYS A 189 -18.38 7.87 29.99
N SER A 190 -19.03 9.04 29.92
CA SER A 190 -19.87 9.61 30.99
C SER A 190 -21.24 8.95 31.15
N GLY A 191 -21.62 8.01 30.27
CA GLY A 191 -22.94 7.39 30.22
C GLY A 191 -23.76 7.79 28.99
N LEU A 192 -24.87 7.10 28.79
CA LEU A 192 -25.76 7.30 27.64
C LEU A 192 -26.45 8.66 27.70
N THR A 193 -26.34 9.42 26.61
CA THR A 193 -27.03 10.72 26.42
C THR A 193 -28.16 10.64 25.40
N SER A 194 -28.27 9.51 24.68
CA SER A 194 -29.26 9.25 23.64
C SER A 194 -29.72 7.80 23.71
N LEU A 195 -30.91 7.50 23.19
CA LEU A 195 -31.52 6.17 23.21
C LEU A 195 -31.67 5.58 24.63
N THR A 196 -31.84 6.45 25.64
CA THR A 196 -31.96 6.07 27.05
C THR A 196 -33.18 5.20 27.33
N ASP A 197 -34.26 5.38 26.57
CA ASP A 197 -35.50 4.62 26.73
C ASP A 197 -35.37 3.14 26.33
N PHE A 198 -34.26 2.78 25.66
CA PHE A 198 -33.96 1.43 25.20
C PHE A 198 -32.77 0.80 25.92
N ASP A 199 -32.30 1.41 27.02
CA ASP A 199 -31.25 0.82 27.83
C ASP A 199 -31.75 -0.46 28.51
N SER A 200 -31.37 -1.60 27.96
CA SER A 200 -31.66 -2.94 28.51
C SER A 200 -30.56 -3.42 29.46
N GLY A 201 -29.63 -2.54 29.84
CA GLY A 201 -28.43 -2.87 30.58
C GLY A 201 -27.31 -3.40 29.67
N LYS A 202 -26.18 -3.72 30.30
CA LYS A 202 -24.99 -4.23 29.61
C LYS A 202 -24.84 -5.72 29.89
N THR A 203 -24.84 -6.53 28.84
CA THR A 203 -24.22 -7.87 28.90
C THR A 203 -22.71 -7.73 29.13
N GLN A 204 -22.02 -8.82 29.44
CA GLN A 204 -20.57 -8.76 29.65
C GLN A 204 -19.83 -8.21 28.42
N TYR A 205 -20.19 -8.68 27.22
CA TYR A 205 -19.63 -8.24 25.95
C TYR A 205 -20.73 -7.94 24.92
N ASN A 206 -20.41 -7.12 23.91
CA ASN A 206 -21.24 -6.99 22.71
C ASN A 206 -21.25 -8.28 21.91
N ALA A 207 -22.20 -8.43 20.98
CA ALA A 207 -22.42 -9.70 20.28
C ALA A 207 -21.18 -10.21 19.54
N SER A 208 -20.38 -9.32 18.94
CA SER A 208 -19.15 -9.72 18.23
C SER A 208 -18.03 -10.12 19.19
N ALA A 209 -17.78 -9.36 20.25
CA ALA A 209 -16.77 -9.69 21.24
C ALA A 209 -17.16 -10.94 22.06
N GLN A 210 -18.45 -11.13 22.35
CA GLN A 210 -18.95 -12.34 23.00
C GLN A 210 -18.69 -13.57 22.12
N LEU A 211 -19.02 -13.48 20.83
CA LEU A 211 -18.77 -14.57 19.90
C LEU A 211 -17.28 -14.92 19.87
N ALA A 212 -16.41 -13.92 19.76
CA ALA A 212 -14.96 -14.13 19.72
C ALA A 212 -14.41 -14.78 21.00
N MET A 213 -14.98 -14.45 22.16
CA MET A 213 -14.65 -15.06 23.44
C MET A 213 -15.12 -16.51 23.54
N ASP A 214 -16.34 -16.78 23.06
CA ASP A 214 -16.96 -18.10 23.14
C ASP A 214 -16.23 -19.11 22.26
N ILE A 215 -15.87 -18.72 21.04
CA ILE A 215 -15.16 -19.58 20.08
C ILE A 215 -13.63 -19.48 20.19
N LYS A 216 -13.12 -18.52 20.98
CA LYS A 216 -11.68 -18.28 21.22
C LYS A 216 -10.88 -18.02 19.96
N ASP A 217 -11.46 -17.30 19.00
CA ASP A 217 -10.84 -17.08 17.69
C ASP A 217 -10.04 -15.78 17.58
N GLY A 218 -10.05 -14.90 18.59
CA GLY A 218 -9.48 -13.53 18.60
C GLY A 218 -8.44 -13.19 17.52
N VAL A 219 -7.16 -13.07 17.90
CA VAL A 219 -6.07 -12.80 16.94
C VAL A 219 -5.69 -13.99 16.06
N LYS A 220 -6.35 -15.13 16.24
CA LYS A 220 -6.04 -16.33 15.48
C LYS A 220 -6.52 -16.18 14.03
N ARG A 221 -5.66 -16.64 13.11
CA ARG A 221 -5.98 -16.71 11.68
C ARG A 221 -7.13 -17.69 11.44
N ILE A 222 -8.02 -17.34 10.52
CA ILE A 222 -9.23 -18.12 10.25
C ILE A 222 -8.84 -19.35 9.39
N GLN A 223 -8.56 -20.47 10.05
CA GLN A 223 -8.16 -21.72 9.39
C GLN A 223 -9.28 -22.77 9.31
N GLY A 224 -10.42 -22.51 9.95
CA GLY A 224 -11.58 -23.40 9.92
C GLY A 224 -11.63 -24.42 11.04
N ASP A 225 -10.81 -24.24 12.07
CA ASP A 225 -10.67 -25.14 13.21
C ASP A 225 -11.51 -24.71 14.43
N GLU A 226 -11.75 -23.42 14.67
CA GLU A 226 -12.79 -22.98 15.62
C GLU A 226 -14.20 -23.20 15.08
N VAL A 227 -14.39 -22.83 13.82
CA VAL A 227 -15.68 -22.86 13.12
C VAL A 227 -15.50 -23.38 11.70
N PRO A 228 -16.41 -24.23 11.18
CA PRO A 228 -16.28 -24.75 9.82
C PRO A 228 -16.23 -23.64 8.77
N LEU A 229 -15.45 -23.85 7.72
CA LEU A 229 -15.46 -22.96 6.55
C LEU A 229 -16.81 -23.08 5.84
N LEU A 230 -17.58 -21.99 5.84
CA LEU A 230 -18.96 -21.99 5.34
C LEU A 230 -19.02 -21.57 3.86
N THR A 231 -19.90 -22.24 3.12
CA THR A 231 -20.25 -21.92 1.72
C THR A 231 -21.78 -21.98 1.54
N PRO A 232 -22.55 -21.10 2.23
CA PRO A 232 -24.00 -21.22 2.38
C PRO A 232 -24.80 -21.12 1.07
N TRP A 233 -24.20 -20.63 -0.02
CA TRP A 233 -24.85 -20.60 -1.34
C TRP A 233 -24.80 -21.96 -2.07
N VAL A 234 -24.00 -22.91 -1.58
CA VAL A 234 -23.96 -24.27 -2.08
C VAL A 234 -24.99 -25.10 -1.29
N GLY A 235 -26.00 -25.61 -1.98
CA GLY A 235 -27.00 -26.50 -1.40
C GLY A 235 -26.38 -27.78 -0.85
N LYS A 236 -27.12 -28.50 0.02
CA LYS A 236 -26.66 -29.78 0.59
C LYS A 236 -26.42 -30.86 -0.48
N ASP A 237 -27.05 -30.69 -1.63
CA ASP A 237 -26.91 -31.48 -2.85
C ASP A 237 -25.73 -31.03 -3.74
N GLY A 238 -24.96 -30.02 -3.32
CA GLY A 238 -23.86 -29.44 -4.09
C GLY A 238 -24.30 -28.44 -5.15
N VAL A 239 -25.61 -28.14 -5.25
CA VAL A 239 -26.16 -27.27 -6.29
C VAL A 239 -26.13 -25.82 -5.83
N VAL A 240 -25.65 -24.91 -6.68
CA VAL A 240 -25.66 -23.48 -6.41
C VAL A 240 -26.94 -22.85 -6.94
N ALA A 241 -27.72 -22.24 -6.05
CA ALA A 241 -28.96 -21.58 -6.42
C ALA A 241 -28.71 -20.48 -7.48
N GLY A 242 -29.40 -20.57 -8.63
CA GLY A 242 -29.25 -19.62 -9.75
C GLY A 242 -28.31 -20.09 -10.87
N ARG A 243 -27.56 -21.18 -10.69
CA ARG A 243 -26.98 -21.94 -11.81
C ARG A 243 -27.97 -23.03 -12.22
N ALA A 244 -28.96 -22.69 -13.06
CA ALA A 244 -29.52 -23.73 -13.92
C ALA A 244 -28.34 -24.34 -14.70
N ALA A 245 -28.30 -25.66 -14.84
CA ALA A 245 -27.26 -26.36 -15.58
C ALA A 245 -27.17 -25.83 -17.02
N ALA A 246 -26.40 -24.77 -17.21
CA ALA A 246 -25.95 -24.32 -18.50
C ALA A 246 -24.73 -25.18 -18.84
N ASP A 247 -24.71 -25.70 -20.05
CA ASP A 247 -23.68 -26.62 -20.55
C ASP A 247 -22.28 -26.10 -20.27
N ALA A 248 -21.37 -27.04 -19.97
CA ALA A 248 -19.99 -26.75 -19.62
C ALA A 248 -19.36 -25.69 -20.56
N PRO A 249 -18.65 -24.69 -20.03
CA PRO A 249 -18.06 -23.65 -20.83
C PRO A 249 -17.05 -24.24 -21.83
N PRO A 250 -16.92 -23.64 -23.03
CA PRO A 250 -15.85 -24.02 -23.95
C PRO A 250 -14.50 -23.87 -23.22
N LYS A 251 -13.61 -24.85 -23.45
CA LYS A 251 -12.23 -24.83 -22.95
C LYS A 251 -11.64 -23.44 -23.13
N ALA A 252 -11.05 -22.90 -22.06
CA ALA A 252 -10.26 -21.69 -22.13
C ALA A 252 -9.28 -21.80 -23.32
N PRO A 253 -9.15 -20.76 -24.17
CA PRO A 253 -8.17 -20.78 -25.24
C PRO A 253 -6.79 -21.09 -24.64
N GLU A 254 -6.02 -21.97 -25.30
CA GLU A 254 -4.69 -22.34 -24.84
C GLU A 254 -3.89 -21.09 -24.52
N ALA A 255 -3.51 -20.96 -23.24
CA ALA A 255 -2.61 -19.91 -22.82
C ALA A 255 -1.33 -19.98 -23.67
N PRO A 256 -0.84 -18.84 -24.19
CA PRO A 256 0.45 -18.84 -24.87
C PRO A 256 1.51 -19.43 -23.93
N LYS A 257 2.33 -20.33 -24.47
CA LYS A 257 3.35 -21.08 -23.71
C LYS A 257 4.15 -20.13 -22.79
N PRO A 258 4.48 -20.56 -21.56
CA PRO A 258 5.21 -19.75 -20.60
C PRO A 258 6.48 -19.15 -21.22
N ALA A 259 6.75 -17.88 -20.91
CA ALA A 259 7.93 -17.14 -21.37
C ALA A 259 9.27 -17.86 -21.10
N ALA A 260 9.30 -18.81 -20.17
CA ALA A 260 10.43 -19.71 -19.92
C ALA A 260 10.86 -20.51 -21.16
N LYS A 261 9.93 -20.94 -22.03
CA LYS A 261 10.27 -21.66 -23.27
C LYS A 261 10.71 -20.74 -24.41
N GLN A 262 10.28 -19.48 -24.42
CA GLN A 262 10.74 -18.50 -25.40
C GLN A 262 12.18 -18.04 -25.10
N ALA A 263 12.57 -17.98 -23.82
CA ALA A 263 13.95 -17.73 -23.41
C ALA A 263 14.89 -18.89 -23.82
N GLU A 264 14.40 -20.13 -23.79
CA GLU A 264 15.18 -21.33 -24.16
C GLU A 264 15.41 -21.47 -25.68
N GLU A 265 14.45 -21.03 -26.51
CA GLU A 265 14.61 -20.95 -27.97
C GLU A 265 15.44 -19.73 -28.40
N ALA A 266 15.33 -18.59 -27.72
CA ALA A 266 16.16 -17.41 -27.99
C ALA A 266 17.65 -17.65 -27.64
N ALA A 267 17.93 -18.45 -26.61
CA ALA A 267 19.29 -18.83 -26.22
C ALA A 267 19.99 -19.75 -27.25
N LYS A 268 19.24 -20.40 -28.14
CA LYS A 268 19.79 -21.24 -29.22
C LYS A 268 20.13 -20.48 -30.51
N ALA A 269 19.76 -19.20 -30.61
CA ALA A 269 19.81 -18.45 -31.88
C ALA A 269 20.85 -17.30 -31.96
N ALA A 270 21.70 -17.08 -30.95
CA ALA A 270 22.68 -15.98 -30.96
C ALA A 270 24.13 -16.46 -31.20
N PRO A 271 24.91 -15.84 -32.13
CA PRO A 271 26.33 -16.12 -32.29
C PRO A 271 27.21 -15.40 -31.26
N LYS A 272 28.40 -15.95 -31.01
CA LYS A 272 29.38 -15.54 -29.97
C LYS A 272 30.30 -14.36 -30.37
N LYS A 273 30.80 -13.69 -29.29
CA LYS A 273 31.99 -12.81 -29.08
C LYS A 273 31.67 -11.30 -29.03
N SER A 274 32.29 -10.45 -28.21
CA SER A 274 33.53 -10.51 -27.39
C SER A 274 33.57 -9.42 -26.30
N ASP A 275 34.54 -9.60 -25.40
CA ASP A 275 35.00 -8.85 -24.21
C ASP A 275 35.07 -7.31 -24.24
N ALA A 276 34.88 -6.73 -23.04
CA ALA A 276 35.52 -5.53 -22.43
C ALA A 276 34.49 -4.73 -21.61
N ALA A 277 34.74 -4.07 -20.48
CA ALA A 277 35.79 -4.05 -19.46
C ALA A 277 35.16 -3.20 -18.31
N GLU A 278 35.43 -3.54 -17.05
CA GLU A 278 35.09 -2.71 -15.87
C GLU A 278 35.83 -1.36 -15.91
N PRO A 279 35.30 -0.35 -15.20
CA PRO A 279 36.13 0.15 -14.11
C PRO A 279 35.40 0.44 -12.79
N SER A 280 36.21 0.23 -11.76
CA SER A 280 36.18 0.51 -10.33
C SER A 280 35.66 1.86 -9.84
N SER A 281 35.00 1.82 -8.67
CA SER A 281 34.81 2.92 -7.71
C SER A 281 36.14 3.50 -7.18
N PRO A 282 36.07 4.67 -6.53
CA PRO A 282 36.72 4.79 -5.22
C PRO A 282 35.77 5.27 -4.11
N GLU A 283 36.01 4.71 -2.92
CA GLU A 283 35.50 5.06 -1.60
C GLU A 283 36.10 6.37 -1.05
N GLY A 284 35.36 6.96 -0.09
CA GLY A 284 35.87 7.86 0.96
C GLY A 284 35.30 9.29 0.85
N ALA A 285 34.75 9.93 1.88
CA ALA A 285 34.76 9.66 3.31
C ALA A 285 33.62 10.42 4.00
N ALA A 286 33.16 9.90 5.14
CA ALA A 286 32.24 10.55 6.05
C ALA A 286 32.93 11.68 6.85
N VAL A 287 32.25 12.83 6.99
CA VAL A 287 32.53 13.85 8.01
C VAL A 287 31.21 14.21 8.71
N LYS A 288 31.23 14.23 10.05
CA LYS A 288 30.14 14.67 10.95
C LYS A 288 30.49 16.04 11.58
N PRO A 289 29.53 16.76 12.20
CA PRO A 289 29.23 18.15 11.89
C PRO A 289 29.86 19.18 12.85
N GLY A 290 30.07 20.41 12.33
CA GLY A 290 30.39 21.62 13.09
C GLY A 290 29.35 22.71 12.82
N ALA A 291 28.97 23.43 13.88
CA ALA A 291 27.87 24.38 13.96
C ALA A 291 28.13 25.75 13.32
N ASP A 292 27.02 26.42 12.98
CA ASP A 292 26.81 27.85 12.72
C ASP A 292 27.67 28.54 11.65
N SER A 293 27.16 28.45 10.42
CA SER A 293 27.28 29.49 9.40
C SER A 293 26.04 29.43 8.51
N GLN A 294 25.21 30.48 8.50
CA GLN A 294 24.17 30.61 7.47
C GLN A 294 24.88 30.57 6.11
N PRO A 295 24.58 29.60 5.23
CA PRO A 295 25.22 29.54 3.92
C PRO A 295 24.74 30.74 3.09
N GLU A 296 25.67 31.42 2.45
CA GLU A 296 25.39 32.39 1.39
C GLU A 296 24.39 31.77 0.40
N GLU A 297 23.20 32.36 0.32
CA GLU A 297 22.15 31.92 -0.59
C GLU A 297 22.57 32.20 -2.03
N ALA A 298 22.87 31.15 -2.81
CA ALA A 298 23.15 31.25 -4.23
C ALA A 298 21.84 31.50 -5.00
N GLN A 299 21.49 32.77 -5.16
CA GLN A 299 20.35 33.19 -5.96
C GLN A 299 20.68 33.09 -7.46
N PRO A 300 19.86 32.37 -8.26
CA PRO A 300 20.06 32.29 -9.71
C PRO A 300 19.73 33.60 -10.43
N GLU A 301 20.17 33.73 -11.68
CA GLU A 301 19.91 34.90 -12.50
C GLU A 301 18.41 35.07 -12.78
N ILE A 302 17.85 36.17 -12.25
CA ILE A 302 16.44 36.54 -12.42
C ILE A 302 16.30 37.66 -13.45
N LEU A 303 15.24 37.56 -14.26
CA LEU A 303 14.86 38.61 -15.20
C LEU A 303 13.69 39.42 -14.62
N LYS A 304 13.63 40.72 -14.94
CA LYS A 304 12.48 41.56 -14.54
C LYS A 304 11.26 41.33 -15.45
N GLU A 305 11.52 41.03 -16.71
CA GLU A 305 10.53 40.80 -17.75
C GLU A 305 11.09 39.76 -18.74
N ALA A 306 10.20 39.08 -19.46
CA ALA A 306 10.61 38.13 -20.48
C ALA A 306 11.44 38.81 -21.58
N ARG A 307 12.57 38.21 -21.96
CA ARG A 307 13.39 38.70 -23.10
C ARG A 307 12.53 38.83 -24.35
N GLY A 308 12.48 40.04 -24.90
CA GLY A 308 11.70 40.34 -26.11
C GLY A 308 10.17 40.31 -25.93
N GLY A 309 9.67 40.29 -24.67
CA GLY A 309 8.24 40.24 -24.38
C GLY A 309 7.56 38.89 -24.64
N LEU A 310 8.34 37.85 -24.94
CA LEU A 310 7.87 36.49 -25.20
C LEU A 310 8.46 35.58 -24.13
N ALA A 311 7.62 34.96 -23.31
CA ALA A 311 8.03 33.93 -22.36
C ALA A 311 7.84 32.55 -22.99
N ASP A 312 8.68 31.60 -22.57
CA ASP A 312 8.46 30.18 -22.88
C ASP A 312 7.24 29.66 -22.09
N ASP A 313 6.55 28.67 -22.66
CA ASP A 313 5.46 27.96 -21.97
C ASP A 313 6.04 26.96 -20.97
N LEU A 314 6.25 27.40 -19.73
CA LEU A 314 6.84 26.58 -18.68
C LEU A 314 5.92 25.43 -18.27
N LYS A 315 4.62 25.45 -18.63
CA LYS A 315 3.68 24.33 -18.40
C LYS A 315 4.09 23.07 -19.18
N LEU A 316 4.98 23.18 -20.16
CA LEU A 316 5.59 22.04 -20.84
C LEU A 316 6.58 21.25 -19.96
N LEU A 317 6.95 21.78 -18.79
CA LEU A 317 7.70 21.03 -17.79
C LEU A 317 6.73 20.19 -16.94
N LYS A 318 7.03 18.90 -16.80
CA LYS A 318 6.21 18.00 -15.98
C LYS A 318 6.08 18.54 -14.55
N GLY A 319 4.83 18.69 -14.11
CA GLY A 319 4.53 19.16 -12.75
C GLY A 319 4.48 20.68 -12.59
N VAL A 320 4.77 21.46 -13.64
CA VAL A 320 4.47 22.89 -13.73
C VAL A 320 3.08 23.06 -14.31
N GLY A 321 2.13 23.50 -13.48
CA GLY A 321 0.81 23.94 -13.94
C GLY A 321 0.71 25.46 -14.01
N PRO A 322 -0.41 26.02 -14.50
CA PRO A 322 -0.57 27.47 -14.72
C PRO A 322 -0.25 28.32 -13.49
N LYS A 323 -0.62 27.86 -12.28
CA LYS A 323 -0.35 28.61 -11.05
C LYS A 323 1.13 28.59 -10.65
N LEU A 324 1.84 27.51 -10.98
CA LEU A 324 3.26 27.37 -10.67
C LEU A 324 4.10 28.13 -11.69
N GLU A 325 3.72 28.10 -12.96
CA GLU A 325 4.28 28.98 -14.01
C GLU A 325 4.14 30.46 -13.63
N GLN A 326 2.95 30.90 -13.22
CA GLN A 326 2.76 32.28 -12.73
C GLN A 326 3.73 32.63 -11.60
N THR A 327 3.93 31.71 -10.65
CA THR A 327 4.84 31.92 -9.53
C THR A 327 6.31 32.00 -10.00
N LEU A 328 6.70 31.19 -10.98
CA LEU A 328 8.04 31.22 -11.56
C LEU A 328 8.28 32.53 -12.33
N ASN A 329 7.30 33.00 -13.09
CA ASN A 329 7.36 34.29 -13.78
C ASN A 329 7.44 35.46 -12.79
N GLU A 330 6.66 35.44 -11.70
CA GLU A 330 6.75 36.43 -10.61
C GLU A 330 8.13 36.45 -9.93
N LEU A 331 8.81 35.30 -9.88
CA LEU A 331 10.18 35.17 -9.37
C LEU A 331 11.26 35.57 -10.39
N GLY A 332 10.89 35.81 -11.64
CA GLY A 332 11.79 36.26 -12.70
C GLY A 332 12.31 35.16 -13.63
N PHE A 333 11.68 33.98 -13.64
CA PHE A 333 12.00 32.89 -14.56
C PHE A 333 10.92 32.79 -15.64
N PHE A 334 11.32 33.08 -16.87
CA PHE A 334 10.42 33.14 -18.02
C PHE A 334 10.83 32.21 -19.16
N HIS A 335 12.03 31.60 -19.09
CA HIS A 335 12.62 30.85 -20.20
C HIS A 335 13.20 29.51 -19.73
N PHE A 336 13.24 28.52 -20.61
CA PHE A 336 13.78 27.19 -20.31
C PHE A 336 15.29 27.22 -20.05
N ASP A 337 16.05 28.10 -20.70
CA ASP A 337 17.50 28.25 -20.49
C ASP A 337 17.82 28.64 -19.03
N GLN A 338 17.03 29.54 -18.43
CA GLN A 338 17.19 29.93 -17.03
C GLN A 338 17.06 28.73 -16.08
N ILE A 339 16.12 27.82 -16.36
CA ILE A 339 15.88 26.61 -15.55
C ILE A 339 16.93 25.53 -15.86
N ALA A 340 17.39 25.46 -17.12
CA ALA A 340 18.39 24.49 -17.56
C ALA A 340 19.77 24.72 -16.94
N ASP A 341 20.08 25.97 -16.59
CA ASP A 341 21.38 26.39 -16.05
C ASP A 341 21.43 26.40 -14.51
N TRP A 342 20.35 26.06 -13.82
CA TRP A 342 20.35 26.01 -12.35
C TRP A 342 21.32 24.96 -11.81
N THR A 343 22.17 25.41 -10.89
CA THR A 343 23.00 24.57 -10.03
C THR A 343 22.20 23.99 -8.86
N GLU A 344 22.72 22.96 -8.18
CA GLU A 344 22.06 22.36 -7.01
C GLU A 344 21.75 23.39 -5.90
N ALA A 345 22.63 24.37 -5.71
CA ALA A 345 22.44 25.45 -4.73
C ALA A 345 21.29 26.41 -5.13
N GLU A 346 21.18 26.70 -6.42
CA GLU A 346 20.11 27.55 -6.96
C GLU A 346 18.76 26.81 -6.99
N VAL A 347 18.76 25.51 -7.25
CA VAL A 347 17.57 24.66 -7.11
C VAL A 347 17.05 24.73 -5.67
N ALA A 348 17.91 24.57 -4.68
CA ALA A 348 17.53 24.69 -3.27
C ALA A 348 16.97 26.09 -2.94
N TRP A 349 17.55 27.14 -3.52
CA TRP A 349 17.09 28.51 -3.36
C TRP A 349 15.69 28.73 -3.93
N VAL A 350 15.42 28.25 -5.14
CA VAL A 350 14.13 28.37 -5.81
C VAL A 350 13.09 27.51 -5.09
N ASP A 351 13.43 26.26 -4.77
CA ASP A 351 12.53 25.31 -4.11
C ASP A 351 12.04 25.82 -2.74
N ALA A 352 12.91 26.50 -1.99
CA ALA A 352 12.53 27.15 -0.72
C ALA A 352 11.45 28.23 -0.86
N ARG A 353 11.32 28.83 -2.05
CA ARG A 353 10.39 29.93 -2.39
C ARG A 353 9.15 29.45 -3.14
N LEU A 354 9.12 28.17 -3.55
CA LEU A 354 7.93 27.54 -4.10
C LEU A 354 7.01 27.05 -2.97
N LYS A 355 5.69 27.13 -3.20
CA LYS A 355 4.69 26.56 -2.29
C LYS A 355 4.77 25.03 -2.21
N PHE A 356 5.29 24.39 -3.24
CA PHE A 356 5.44 22.94 -3.34
C PHE A 356 6.90 22.55 -3.47
N LYS A 357 7.52 22.24 -2.33
CA LYS A 357 8.94 21.88 -2.22
C LYS A 357 9.24 20.49 -2.80
N GLY A 358 10.47 20.29 -3.26
CA GLY A 358 11.03 19.06 -3.81
C GLY A 358 10.55 18.71 -5.23
N ARG A 359 9.80 19.59 -5.90
CA ARG A 359 9.25 19.27 -7.23
C ARG A 359 10.27 19.37 -8.36
N ILE A 360 11.19 20.34 -8.26
CA ILE A 360 12.20 20.61 -9.29
C ILE A 360 13.04 19.34 -9.56
N GLU A 361 13.49 18.68 -8.50
CA GLU A 361 14.27 17.43 -8.58
C GLU A 361 13.39 16.22 -8.90
N ARG A 362 12.29 16.03 -8.17
CA ARG A 362 11.41 14.86 -8.31
C ARG A 362 10.84 14.74 -9.71
N ASP A 363 10.42 15.88 -10.28
CA ASP A 363 9.81 15.92 -11.61
C ASP A 363 10.87 16.16 -12.70
N GLY A 364 12.14 16.39 -12.35
CA GLY A 364 13.28 16.44 -13.27
C GLY A 364 13.28 17.66 -14.20
N TRP A 365 13.08 18.86 -13.65
CA TRP A 365 12.86 20.09 -14.44
C TRP A 365 14.09 20.51 -15.25
N ILE A 366 15.29 20.46 -14.65
CA ILE A 366 16.53 20.89 -15.32
C ILE A 366 16.75 20.10 -16.62
N GLU A 367 16.63 18.77 -16.56
CA GLU A 367 16.85 17.90 -17.72
C GLU A 367 15.78 18.06 -18.81
N GLN A 368 14.54 18.39 -18.42
CA GLN A 368 13.49 18.71 -19.39
C GLN A 368 13.71 20.09 -20.03
N ALA A 369 14.07 21.09 -19.23
CA ALA A 369 14.34 22.44 -19.70
C ALA A 369 15.53 22.46 -20.68
N LYS A 370 16.59 21.67 -20.42
CA LYS A 370 17.72 21.49 -21.33
C LYS A 370 17.33 20.96 -22.71
N ARG A 371 16.30 20.11 -22.78
CA ARG A 371 15.78 19.57 -24.05
C ARG A 371 14.87 20.58 -24.74
N LEU A 372 13.98 21.22 -23.98
CA LEU A 372 13.02 22.18 -24.52
C LEU A 372 13.70 23.45 -25.06
N GLN A 373 14.80 23.91 -24.44
CA GLN A 373 15.55 25.09 -24.94
C GLN A 373 16.17 24.88 -26.33
N VAL A 374 16.50 23.63 -26.71
CA VAL A 374 17.04 23.31 -28.04
C VAL A 374 15.95 22.87 -29.03
N GLY A 375 14.68 22.97 -28.64
CA GLY A 375 13.52 22.61 -29.45
C GLY A 375 13.24 21.11 -29.53
N ASP A 376 13.81 20.29 -28.64
CA ASP A 376 13.48 18.86 -28.53
C ASP A 376 12.18 18.67 -27.71
N GLU A 377 11.35 17.70 -28.10
CA GLU A 377 10.06 17.45 -27.48
C GLU A 377 10.13 16.29 -26.50
N THR A 378 9.95 16.59 -25.20
CA THR A 378 9.85 15.56 -24.17
C THR A 378 8.53 14.77 -24.32
N GLU A 379 8.48 13.51 -23.85
CA GLU A 379 7.26 12.69 -23.91
C GLU A 379 6.07 13.39 -23.24
N PHE A 380 6.34 14.11 -22.15
CA PHE A 380 5.33 14.94 -21.47
C PHE A 380 4.93 16.16 -22.30
N ALA A 381 5.89 16.92 -22.86
CA ALA A 381 5.57 18.10 -23.67
C ALA A 381 4.77 17.73 -24.92
N ARG A 382 5.08 16.60 -25.57
CA ARG A 382 4.31 16.05 -26.70
C ARG A 382 2.87 15.75 -26.27
N ARG A 383 2.68 15.04 -25.15
CA ARG A 383 1.35 14.74 -24.62
C ARG A 383 0.59 15.99 -24.19
N ALA A 384 1.27 16.96 -23.57
CA ALA A 384 0.68 18.22 -23.14
C ALA A 384 0.10 19.02 -24.32
N LYS A 385 0.81 19.03 -25.46
CA LYS A 385 0.35 19.63 -26.72
C LYS A 385 -0.76 18.81 -27.39
N GLU A 386 -0.61 17.48 -27.47
CA GLU A 386 -1.59 16.58 -28.12
C GLU A 386 -2.94 16.54 -27.38
N GLU A 387 -2.93 16.59 -26.05
CA GLU A 387 -4.12 16.46 -25.20
C GLU A 387 -4.67 17.81 -24.72
N HIS A 388 -4.10 18.94 -25.19
CA HIS A 388 -4.50 20.30 -24.79
C HIS A 388 -4.62 20.45 -23.25
N ILE A 389 -3.68 19.87 -22.51
CA ILE A 389 -3.80 19.65 -21.06
C ILE A 389 -4.00 20.97 -20.28
N TYR A 390 -3.45 22.06 -20.80
CA TYR A 390 -3.51 23.39 -20.18
C TYR A 390 -3.81 24.51 -21.18
N ASP A 391 -4.41 24.19 -22.32
CA ASP A 391 -4.96 25.23 -23.19
C ASP A 391 -6.21 25.78 -22.51
N ASP A 392 -6.24 27.09 -22.31
CA ASP A 392 -7.44 27.78 -21.88
C ASP A 392 -8.51 27.52 -22.93
N LYS A 393 -9.55 26.78 -22.55
CA LYS A 393 -10.78 26.72 -23.34
C LYS A 393 -11.32 28.15 -23.40
N GLU A 394 -11.15 28.81 -24.54
CA GLU A 394 -12.04 29.90 -24.92
C GLU A 394 -13.42 29.27 -25.18
N ASP A 395 -14.24 29.20 -24.12
CA ASP A 395 -15.70 29.07 -24.17
C ASP A 395 -16.33 29.91 -23.05
#